data_AF-A0A534VNI4-F1
#
_entry.id   AF-A0A534VNI4-F1
#
_cell.length_a   1.000
_cell.length_b   1.000
_cell.length_c   1.000
_cell.angle_alpha   90.00
_cell.angle_beta   90.00
_cell.angle_gamma   90.00
#
_symmetry.space_group_name_H-M   'P 1'
#
loop_
_entity.id
_entity.type
_entity.pdbx_description
1 polymer ?
#
loop_
_entity_poly.entity_id
_entity_poly.type
_entity_poly.pdbx_seq_one_letter_code
_entity_poly.pdbx_strand_id
1 'polypeptide(L)'
;MNLKRAILLEYRRVHDASPAAPYLHARDGLAARLGVAYEALAAHVKELEQGRFLHWKAQNLYKLSPRGLRVTADPTELEREFPEE
;
A
#
# COMPACT_ATOMS: atom_id res chain seq x y z
N MET A 1 -6.04 3.56 14.17
CA MET A 1 -5.14 2.89 13.18
C MET A 1 -5.57 3.27 11.78
N ASN A 2 -4.74 4.02 11.05
CA ASN A 2 -5.02 4.45 9.69
C ASN A 2 -4.76 3.33 8.68
N LEU A 3 -5.81 2.74 8.11
CA LEU A 3 -5.69 1.61 7.18
C LEU A 3 -4.90 1.94 5.91
N LYS A 4 -4.99 3.18 5.39
CA LYS A 4 -4.21 3.58 4.20
C LYS A 4 -2.72 3.57 4.48
N ARG A 5 -2.32 4.07 5.66
CA ARG A 5 -0.94 4.03 6.14
C ARG A 5 -0.45 2.58 6.25
N ALA A 6 -1.24 1.72 6.89
CA ALA A 6 -0.90 0.31 7.06
C ALA A 6 -0.70 -0.41 5.72
N ILE A 7 -1.60 -0.16 4.76
CA ILE A 7 -1.51 -0.69 3.39
C ILE A 7 -0.20 -0.24 2.72
N LEU A 8 0.11 1.06 2.73
CA LEU A 8 1.33 1.58 2.10
C LEU A 8 2.60 0.98 2.70
N LEU A 9 2.62 0.77 4.02
CA LEU A 9 3.75 0.14 4.71
C LEU A 9 3.93 -1.35 4.34
N GLU A 10 2.85 -2.10 4.12
CA GLU A 10 2.96 -3.47 3.59
C GLU A 10 3.54 -3.50 2.17
N TYR A 11 3.07 -2.61 1.29
CA TYR A 11 3.65 -2.48 -0.04
C TYR A 11 5.13 -2.05 0.01
N ARG A 12 5.52 -1.22 1.00
CA ARG A 12 6.91 -0.84 1.22
C ARG A 12 7.77 -2.03 1.65
N ARG A 13 7.29 -2.84 2.59
CA ARG A 13 7.95 -4.09 3.03
C ARG A 13 8.18 -5.04 1.85
N VAL A 14 7.19 -5.22 0.99
CA VAL A 14 7.32 -6.06 -0.23
C VAL A 14 8.34 -5.46 -1.20
N HIS A 15 8.32 -4.15 -1.40
CA HIS A 15 9.28 -3.47 -2.25
C HIS A 15 10.72 -3.66 -1.78
N ASP A 16 10.97 -3.46 -0.48
CA ASP A 16 12.30 -3.56 0.10
C ASP A 16 12.82 -5.00 0.13
N ALA A 17 11.92 -5.98 0.29
CA ALA A 17 12.27 -7.40 0.27
C ALA A 17 12.55 -7.94 -1.14
N SER A 18 11.90 -7.40 -2.18
CA SER A 18 12.08 -7.84 -3.57
C SER A 18 11.95 -6.70 -4.57
N PRO A 19 13.00 -5.88 -4.75
CA PRO A 19 12.95 -4.71 -5.65
C PRO A 19 12.73 -5.09 -7.12
N ALA A 20 13.14 -6.30 -7.54
CA ALA A 20 12.95 -6.79 -8.89
C ALA A 20 11.49 -7.19 -9.20
N ALA A 21 10.73 -7.61 -8.17
CA ALA A 21 9.34 -8.00 -8.28
C ALA A 21 8.50 -7.48 -7.08
N PRO A 22 8.34 -6.15 -6.93
CA PRO A 22 7.76 -5.53 -5.75
C PRO A 22 6.22 -5.52 -5.80
N TYR A 23 5.63 -6.66 -6.13
CA TYR A 23 4.20 -6.81 -6.40
C TYR A 23 3.49 -7.51 -5.25
N LEU A 24 2.32 -7.00 -4.88
CA LEU A 24 1.47 -7.61 -3.86
C LEU A 24 0.02 -7.62 -4.30
N HIS A 25 -0.59 -8.81 -4.21
CA HIS A 25 -1.98 -9.02 -4.54
C HIS A 25 -2.87 -8.48 -3.40
N ALA A 26 -3.75 -7.54 -3.70
CA ALA A 26 -4.54 -6.84 -2.69
C ALA A 26 -5.58 -7.75 -2.01
N ARG A 27 -6.19 -8.68 -2.76
CA ARG A 27 -7.24 -9.57 -2.24
C ARG A 27 -6.72 -10.65 -1.30
N ASP A 28 -5.62 -11.28 -1.67
CA ASP A 28 -5.10 -12.43 -0.91
C ASP A 28 -3.90 -12.02 -0.06
N GLY A 29 -2.85 -11.50 -0.70
CA GLY A 29 -1.58 -11.22 -0.04
C GLY A 29 -1.67 -10.11 1.00
N LEU A 30 -2.23 -8.95 0.62
CA LEU A 30 -2.37 -7.81 1.51
C LEU A 30 -3.36 -8.09 2.65
N ALA A 31 -4.51 -8.69 2.33
CA ALA A 31 -5.52 -9.08 3.32
C ALA A 31 -4.94 -10.04 4.37
N ALA A 32 -4.21 -11.07 3.95
CA ALA A 32 -3.55 -12.02 4.85
C ALA A 32 -2.48 -11.36 5.73
N ARG A 33 -1.68 -10.43 5.16
CA ARG A 33 -0.64 -9.70 5.90
C ARG A 33 -1.19 -8.77 6.97
N LEU A 34 -2.30 -8.10 6.68
CA LEU A 34 -2.95 -7.19 7.61
C LEU A 34 -3.91 -7.90 8.58
N GLY A 35 -4.25 -9.16 8.32
CA GLY A 35 -5.25 -9.90 9.09
C GLY A 35 -6.66 -9.31 8.96
N VAL A 36 -6.95 -8.66 7.82
CA VAL A 36 -8.21 -7.94 7.57
C VAL A 36 -8.82 -8.44 6.26
N ALA A 37 -10.13 -8.63 6.24
CA ALA A 37 -10.87 -9.02 5.04
C ALA A 37 -10.72 -7.98 3.92
N TYR A 38 -10.59 -8.43 2.67
CA TYR A 38 -10.36 -7.54 1.54
C TYR A 38 -11.47 -6.49 1.36
N GLU A 39 -12.71 -6.82 1.71
CA GLU A 39 -13.87 -5.94 1.64
C GLU A 39 -13.65 -4.65 2.44
N ALA A 40 -12.97 -4.74 3.59
CA ALA A 40 -12.60 -3.58 4.41
C ALA A 40 -11.39 -2.81 3.85
N LEU A 41 -10.59 -3.43 3.00
CA LEU A 41 -9.41 -2.81 2.37
C LEU A 41 -9.73 -2.22 0.99
N ALA A 42 -10.76 -2.71 0.31
CA ALA A 42 -11.02 -2.46 -1.11
C ALA A 42 -11.15 -0.96 -1.43
N ALA A 43 -11.94 -0.22 -0.64
CA ALA A 43 -12.11 1.21 -0.82
C ALA A 43 -10.78 1.97 -0.64
N HIS A 44 -10.02 1.63 0.41
CA HIS A 44 -8.73 2.26 0.68
C HIS A 44 -7.67 1.96 -0.39
N VAL A 45 -7.60 0.71 -0.88
CA VAL A 45 -6.71 0.34 -1.99
C VAL A 45 -7.07 1.15 -3.24
N LYS A 46 -8.37 1.33 -3.53
CA LYS A 46 -8.82 2.11 -4.68
C LYS A 46 -8.48 3.60 -4.54
N GLU A 47 -8.67 4.17 -3.36
CA GLU A 47 -8.30 5.56 -3.08
C GLU A 47 -6.78 5.79 -3.20
N LEU A 48 -5.97 4.84 -2.72
CA LEU A 48 -4.51 4.90 -2.86
C LEU A 48 -4.04 4.75 -4.32
N GLU A 49 -4.74 3.95 -5.12
CA GLU A 49 -4.54 3.87 -6.58
C GLU A 49 -4.87 5.21 -7.25
N GLN A 50 -6.04 5.79 -6.97
CA GLN A 50 -6.48 7.09 -7.51
C GLN A 50 -5.57 8.25 -7.08
N GLY A 51 -5.08 8.23 -5.83
CA GLY A 51 -4.10 9.17 -5.30
C GLY A 51 -2.67 8.99 -5.87
N ARG A 52 -2.49 8.03 -6.77
CA ARG A 52 -1.20 7.65 -7.38
C ARG A 52 -0.15 7.22 -6.36
N PHE A 53 -0.54 6.63 -5.24
CA PHE A 53 0.40 6.00 -4.30
C PHE A 53 0.66 4.54 -4.66
N LEU A 54 -0.36 3.85 -5.19
CA LEU A 54 -0.25 2.51 -5.75
C LEU A 54 -0.36 2.54 -7.28
N HIS A 55 0.34 1.63 -7.94
CA HIS A 55 0.27 1.40 -9.38
C HIS A 55 -0.30 -0.01 -9.63
N TRP A 56 -1.50 -0.06 -10.21
CA TRP A 56 -2.14 -1.31 -10.61
C TRP A 56 -1.42 -1.96 -11.80
N LYS A 57 -1.32 -3.29 -11.80
CA LYS A 57 -0.77 -4.07 -12.91
C LYS A 57 -1.81 -4.93 -13.61
N ALA A 58 -2.32 -5.93 -12.93
CA ALA A 58 -3.35 -6.85 -13.43
C ALA A 58 -3.95 -7.61 -12.26
N GLN A 59 -5.21 -8.03 -12.35
CA GLN A 59 -5.84 -8.94 -11.38
C GLN A 59 -5.56 -8.54 -9.91
N ASN A 60 -5.90 -7.31 -9.49
CA ASN A 60 -5.62 -6.81 -8.12
C ASN A 60 -4.15 -6.87 -7.66
N LEU A 61 -3.19 -7.01 -8.56
CA LEU A 61 -1.77 -6.91 -8.30
C LEU A 61 -1.35 -5.44 -8.37
N TYR A 62 -0.70 -4.95 -7.32
CA TYR A 62 -0.23 -3.58 -7.23
C TYR A 62 1.24 -3.52 -6.80
N LYS A 63 1.88 -2.38 -7.04
CA LYS A 63 3.15 -2.00 -6.42
C LYS A 63 3.12 -0.53 -5.98
N LEU A 64 4.08 -0.09 -5.18
CA LEU A 64 4.24 1.35 -4.94
C LEU A 64 4.56 2.08 -6.24
N SER A 65 3.94 3.24 -6.41
CA SER A 65 4.35 4.21 -7.43
C SER A 65 5.60 4.99 -6.97
N PRO A 66 6.19 5.83 -7.83
CA PRO A 66 7.23 6.77 -7.38
C PRO A 66 6.78 7.69 -6.24
N ARG A 67 5.52 8.16 -6.25
CA ARG A 67 4.96 8.96 -5.14
C ARG A 67 4.84 8.12 -3.87
N GLY A 68 4.34 6.89 -3.99
CA GLY A 68 4.22 5.97 -2.87
C GLY A 68 5.57 5.66 -2.22
N LEU A 69 6.60 5.41 -3.03
CA LEU A 69 7.98 5.18 -2.56
C LEU A 69 8.55 6.39 -1.81
N ARG A 70 8.37 7.59 -2.36
CA ARG A 70 8.84 8.83 -1.75
C ARG A 70 8.19 9.06 -0.38
N VAL A 71 6.85 8.96 -0.33
CA VAL A 71 6.08 9.20 0.90
C VAL A 71 6.39 8.16 1.97
N THR A 72 6.55 6.89 1.59
CA THR A 72 6.88 5.82 2.55
C THR A 72 8.36 5.80 2.96
N ALA A 73 9.23 6.57 2.31
CA ALA A 73 10.63 6.70 2.70
C ALA A 73 10.88 7.76 3.78
N ASP A 74 9.92 8.68 3.99
CA ASP A 74 10.01 9.73 5.01
C ASP A 74 8.86 9.57 6.02
N PRO A 75 9.17 9.15 7.27
CA PRO A 75 8.16 9.01 8.31
C PRO A 75 7.37 10.29 8.61
N THR A 76 8.00 11.46 8.46
CA THR A 76 7.35 12.76 8.71
C THR A 76 6.35 13.08 7.60
N GLU A 77 6.74 12.82 6.34
CA GLU A 77 5.82 12.98 5.21
C GLU A 77 4.67 11.97 5.29
N LEU A 78 4.97 10.72 5.64
CA LEU A 78 3.96 9.69 5.83
C LEU A 78 2.96 10.07 6.94
N GLU A 79 3.43 10.60 8.06
CA GLU A 79 2.57 11.08 9.16
C GLU A 79 1.67 12.23 8.72
N ARG A 80 2.22 13.20 7.97
CA ARG A 80 1.45 14.33 7.48
C ARG A 80 0.37 13.92 6.47
N GLU A 81 0.69 13.00 5.55
CA GLU A 81 -0.26 12.55 4.51
C GLU A 81 -1.28 11.54 5.07
N PHE A 82 -0.86 10.68 6.02
CA PHE A 82 -1.65 9.60 6.60
C PHE A 82 -1.39 9.48 8.12
N PRO A 83 -1.98 10.36 8.94
CA PRO A 83 -1.74 10.38 10.38
C PRO A 83 -2.25 9.12 11.06
N GLU A 84 -1.55 8.64 12.08
CA GLU A 84 -2.10 7.62 12.99
C GLU A 84 -3.01 8.29 14.00
N GLU A 85 -4.33 8.15 13.81
CA GLU A 85 -5.34 8.50 14.82
C GLU A 85 -5.08 7.84 16.17
#